data_AF-A0A5S5DWN2-F1
#
_entry.id   AF-A0A5S5DWN2-F1
#
_cell.length_a   1.000
_cell.length_b   1.000
_cell.length_c   1.000
_cell.angle_alpha   90.00
_cell.angle_beta   90.00
_cell.angle_gamma   90.00
#
_symmetry.space_group_name_H-M   'P 1'
#
loop_
_entity.id
_entity.type
_entity.pdbx_description
1 polymer ?
#
loop_
_entity_poly.entity_id
_entity_poly.type
_entity_poly.pdbx_seq_one_letter_code
_entity_poly.pdbx_strand_id
1 'polypeptide(L)' 'MKKQILNLGKALNKAEQKLINGGKEQCDSHYQCGSGSCCNTSGWCQKFGDQGNTGFLCDGSLINL' A
#
# COMPACT_ATOMS: atom_id res chain seq x y z
N MET A 1 -15.38 38.56 -2.72
CA MET A 1 -16.05 37.32 -3.17
C MET A 1 -15.03 36.19 -3.16
N LYS A 2 -15.16 35.22 -2.23
CA LYS A 2 -14.24 34.08 -2.17
C LYS A 2 -14.55 33.16 -3.36
N LYS A 3 -13.60 33.02 -4.28
CA LYS A 3 -13.70 32.09 -5.41
C LYS A 3 -13.82 30.68 -4.84
N GLN A 4 -15.01 30.10 -4.94
CA GLN A 4 -15.24 28.70 -4.62
C GLN A 4 -14.33 27.88 -5.53
N ILE A 5 -13.51 27.00 -4.96
CA ILE A 5 -12.69 26.03 -5.71
C ILE A 5 -13.68 25.03 -6.32
N LEU A 6 -14.20 25.37 -7.50
CA LEU A 6 -15.30 24.67 -8.18
C LEU A 6 -14.81 23.47 -8.99
N ASN A 7 -13.80 22.73 -8.50
CA ASN A 7 -13.21 21.58 -9.19
C ASN A 7 -12.60 20.55 -8.22
N LEU A 8 -13.28 20.26 -7.11
CA LEU A 8 -13.05 18.98 -6.44
C LEU A 8 -13.80 17.93 -7.28
N GLY A 9 -13.07 17.36 -8.25
CA GLY A 9 -13.57 16.38 -9.21
C GLY A 9 -14.35 15.24 -8.56
N LYS A 10 -15.20 14.59 -9.37
CA LYS A 10 -16.11 13.50 -9.01
C LYS A 10 -15.58 12.65 -7.85
N ALA A 11 -16.35 12.57 -6.76
CA ALA A 11 -16.01 11.72 -5.63
C ALA A 11 -15.87 10.27 -6.11
N LEU A 12 -14.63 9.77 -6.12
CA LEU A 12 -14.31 8.41 -6.55
C LEU A 12 -14.81 7.44 -5.48
N ASN A 13 -15.46 6.36 -5.91
CA ASN A 13 -15.79 5.27 -5.02
C ASN A 13 -14.51 4.51 -4.60
N LYS A 14 -14.59 3.69 -3.55
CA LYS A 14 -13.41 2.98 -3.01
C LYS A 14 -12.70 2.09 -4.05
N ALA A 15 -13.43 1.53 -5.02
CA ALA A 15 -12.83 0.71 -6.06
C ALA A 15 -12.05 1.57 -7.08
N GLU A 16 -12.62 2.71 -7.49
CA GLU A 16 -11.97 3.69 -8.37
C GLU A 16 -10.70 4.27 -7.72
N GLN A 17 -10.76 4.58 -6.42
CA GLN A 17 -9.60 5.06 -5.66
C GLN A 17 -8.48 4.01 -5.59
N LYS A 18 -8.82 2.73 -5.40
CA LYS A 18 -7.84 1.64 -5.41
C LYS A 18 -7.16 1.50 -6.77
N LEU A 19 -7.93 1.66 -7.87
CA LEU A 19 -7.38 1.56 -9.22
C LEU A 19 -6.37 2.68 -9.52
N ILE A 20 -6.68 3.91 -9.09
CA ILE A 20 -5.84 5.09 -9.33
C ILE A 20 -4.61 5.12 -8.41
N ASN A 21 -4.78 4.81 -7.11
CA ASN A 21 -3.70 4.89 -6.13
C ASN A 21 -2.88 3.60 -6.01
N GLY A 22 -3.08 2.62 -6.90
CA GLY A 22 -2.33 1.37 -6.92
C GLY A 22 -2.73 0.32 -5.88
N GLY A 23 -3.77 0.59 -5.06
CA GLY A 23 -4.56 -0.41 -4.35
C GLY A 23 -3.83 -1.33 -3.36
N LYS A 24 -2.56 -1.08 -3.04
CA LYS A 24 -1.78 -1.92 -2.14
C LYS A 24 -2.28 -1.77 -0.70
N GLU A 25 -2.45 -2.91 -0.04
CA GLU A 25 -2.82 -3.00 1.36
C GLU A 25 -1.71 -2.39 2.23
N GLN A 26 -1.98 -1.27 2.86
CA GLN A 26 -1.03 -0.57 3.72
C GLN A 26 -0.88 -1.29 5.06
N CYS A 27 0.31 -1.20 5.66
CA CYS A 27 0.63 -1.81 6.94
C CYS A 27 1.75 -1.05 7.65
N ASP A 28 1.80 -1.19 8.97
CA ASP A 28 2.89 -0.68 9.81
C ASP A 28 3.72 -1.83 10.42
N SER A 29 3.16 -3.05 10.40
CA SER A 29 3.75 -4.25 10.98
C SER A 29 3.36 -5.50 10.19
N HIS A 30 4.16 -6.56 10.26
CA HIS A 30 3.92 -7.79 9.52
C HIS A 30 2.60 -8.49 9.88
N TYR A 31 2.13 -8.34 11.13
CA TYR A 31 0.88 -8.96 11.62
C TYR A 31 -0.38 -8.41 10.95
N GLN A 32 -0.30 -7.22 10.35
CA GLN A 32 -1.40 -6.63 9.59
C GLN A 32 -1.58 -7.29 8.22
N CYS A 33 -0.59 -8.05 7.77
CA CYS A 33 -0.64 -8.74 6.48
C CYS A 33 -1.14 -10.18 6.63
N GLY A 34 -1.80 -10.68 5.59
CA GLY A 34 -2.24 -12.08 5.53
C GLY A 34 -1.07 -13.08 5.61
N SER A 35 -1.39 -14.34 5.92
CA SER A 35 -0.38 -15.40 6.03
C SER A 35 0.46 -15.53 4.75
N GLY A 36 1.77 -15.71 4.94
CA GLY A 36 2.74 -15.76 3.82
C GLY A 36 3.04 -14.41 3.18
N SER A 37 2.66 -13.31 3.84
CA SER A 37 3.01 -11.95 3.46
C SER A 37 3.70 -11.22 4.60
N CYS A 38 4.41 -10.16 4.28
CA CYS A 38 4.99 -9.26 5.26
C CYS A 38 4.72 -7.81 4.86
N CYS A 39 4.76 -6.95 5.88
CA CYS A 39 4.86 -5.52 5.64
C CYS A 39 6.27 -5.18 5.14
N ASN A 40 6.39 -4.73 3.89
CA ASN A 40 7.69 -4.39 3.34
C ASN A 40 8.18 -3.03 3.88
N THR A 41 9.41 -2.66 3.50
CA THR A 41 10.06 -1.41 3.93
C THR A 41 9.37 -0.12 3.48
N SER A 42 8.35 -0.21 2.62
CA SER A 42 7.58 0.93 2.13
C SER A 42 6.17 1.03 2.72
N GLY A 43 5.83 0.14 3.67
CA GLY A 43 4.58 0.23 4.42
C GLY A 43 3.39 -0.41 3.70
N TRP A 44 3.61 -1.43 2.86
CA TRP A 44 2.51 -2.22 2.30
C TRP A 44 2.79 -3.72 2.28
N CYS A 45 1.71 -4.50 2.29
CA CYS A 45 1.78 -5.95 2.30
C CYS A 45 2.27 -6.49 0.96
N GLN A 46 3.23 -7.40 1.04
CA GLN A 46 3.87 -8.07 -0.09
C GLN A 46 4.05 -9.55 0.22
N LYS A 47 4.08 -10.42 -0.79
CA LYS A 47 4.34 -11.86 -0.59
C LYS A 47 5.82 -12.10 -0.29
N PHE A 48 6.11 -13.11 0.54
CA PHE A 48 7.49 -13.47 0.81
C PHE A 48 8.23 -13.85 -0.47
N GLY A 49 9.44 -13.30 -0.66
CA GLY A 49 10.29 -13.56 -1.83
C GLY A 49 9.89 -12.82 -3.11
N ASP A 50 8.78 -12.07 -3.10
CA ASP A 50 8.35 -11.26 -4.24
C ASP A 50 8.92 -9.85 -4.13
N GLN A 51 10.25 -9.68 -4.28
CA GLN A 51 10.92 -8.37 -4.17
C GLN A 51 10.55 -7.40 -5.30
N GLY A 52 9.85 -7.90 -6.34
CA GLY A 52 9.48 -7.16 -7.54
C GLY A 52 10.66 -6.41 -8.17
N ASN A 53 10.36 -5.40 -8.99
CA ASN A 53 11.36 -4.46 -9.51
C ASN A 53 11.63 -3.28 -8.55
N THR A 54 10.98 -3.29 -7.38
CA THR A 54 11.02 -2.15 -6.45
C THR A 54 12.14 -2.27 -5.42
N GLY A 55 12.69 -3.46 -5.21
CA GLY A 55 13.78 -3.69 -4.24
C GLY A 55 13.35 -3.63 -2.77
N PHE A 56 12.05 -3.56 -2.48
CA PHE A 56 11.54 -3.54 -1.11
C PHE A 56 11.60 -4.94 -0.49
N LEU A 57 12.28 -5.02 0.65
CA LEU A 57 12.57 -6.28 1.31
C LEU A 57 11.32 -6.86 1.95
N CYS A 58 11.01 -8.10 1.55
CA CYS A 58 9.98 -8.94 2.14
C CYS A 58 10.38 -10.41 1.98
N ASP A 59 11.53 -10.80 2.52
CA ASP A 59 12.12 -12.14 2.37
C ASP A 59 12.30 -12.87 3.71
N GLY A 60 11.72 -12.35 4.79
CA GLY A 60 11.80 -12.93 6.13
C GLY A 60 13.05 -12.52 6.92
N SER A 61 14.02 -11.82 6.32
CA SER A 61 15.18 -11.28 7.03
C SER A 61 14.83 -10.20 8.07
N LEU A 62 13.67 -9.55 7.90
CA LEU A 62 13.14 -8.51 8.80
C LEU A 62 12.33 -9.04 10.00
N ILE A 63 12.04 -10.34 10.07
CA ILE A 63 11.17 -10.92 11.12
C ILE A 63 11.93 -11.24 12.42
N ASN A 64 13.27 -11.16 12.43
CA ASN A 64 14.13 -11.52 13.56
C ASN A 64 14.80 -10.33 14.29
N LEU A 65 14.16 -9.16 14.35
CA LEU A 65 14.60 -8.05 15.20
C LEU A 65 13.55 -7.69 16.26
#